data_AF-G9PJU9-F1
#
_entry.id   AF-G9PJU9-F1
#
_cell.length_a   1.000
_cell.length_b   1.000
_cell.length_c   1.000
_cell.angle_alpha   90.00
_cell.angle_beta   90.00
_cell.angle_gamma   90.00
#
_symmetry.space_group_name_H-M   'P 1'
#
loop_
_entity.id
_entity.type
_entity.pdbx_description
1 polymer ?
#
loop_
_entity_poly.entity_id
_entity_poly.type
_entity_poly.pdbx_seq_one_letter_code
_entity_poly.pdbx_strand_id
1 'polypeptide(L)'
;MLSKPDTVPVLVREAFLQALRKGKKEWWRMNMSVLNNRMIQINRDVRNKIIGDQNIVHWAQLQPYLKVETGELGATVELIDDARREIVDDGDYARLYRGQRIRGDLWSAVMNKDSEVSHCWDRGVVSQCRSDSTGLVLPKLSEEDLRRFRREFADQHPERSIQKWVDDYRYVYLLREIRGEWYEYLKSKVFDILNHWFEENAIDPPKDMLTPIADRKETKNSSLSFARDKLRSLIDVATEQELSMIMIPAGLVARVWSNE
;
A
#
# COMPACT_ATOMS: atom_id res chain seq x y z
N MET A 1 27.82 -0.40 -10.60
CA MET A 1 26.75 -0.56 -9.59
C MET A 1 25.48 0.04 -10.16
N LEU A 2 24.64 -0.77 -10.83
CA LEU A 2 23.38 -0.31 -11.42
C LEU A 2 22.23 -0.64 -10.47
N SER A 3 21.46 0.39 -10.16
CA SER A 3 20.31 0.47 -9.26
C SER A 3 19.22 -0.55 -9.60
N LYS A 4 18.66 -1.22 -8.57
CA LYS A 4 17.42 -2.02 -8.67
C LYS A 4 16.29 -1.19 -9.35
N PRO A 5 15.83 -1.54 -10.56
CA PRO A 5 14.81 -0.79 -11.30
C PRO A 5 13.39 -1.38 -11.19
N ASP A 6 13.12 -2.24 -10.21
CA ASP A 6 11.89 -3.07 -10.20
C ASP A 6 10.71 -2.49 -9.41
N THR A 7 10.85 -1.30 -8.82
CA THR A 7 9.77 -0.67 -8.04
C THR A 7 8.93 0.27 -8.88
N VAL A 8 7.60 0.12 -8.83
CA VAL A 8 6.68 1.04 -9.51
C VAL A 8 6.88 2.47 -8.99
N PRO A 9 7.21 3.45 -9.86
CA PRO A 9 7.37 4.84 -9.47
C PRO A 9 6.11 5.37 -8.78
N VAL A 10 6.30 6.19 -7.74
CA VAL A 10 5.23 6.74 -6.90
C VAL A 10 4.12 7.39 -7.73
N LEU A 11 4.48 8.10 -8.81
CA LEU A 11 3.52 8.77 -9.68
C LEU A 11 2.63 7.78 -10.45
N VAL A 12 3.22 6.69 -10.95
CA VAL A 12 2.50 5.62 -11.66
C VAL A 12 1.60 4.89 -10.68
N ARG A 13 2.12 4.56 -9.50
CA ARG A 13 1.38 3.93 -8.40
C ARG A 13 0.12 4.73 -8.05
N GLU A 14 0.25 6.03 -7.78
CA GLU A 14 -0.89 6.88 -7.42
C GLU A 14 -1.93 6.97 -8.56
N ALA A 15 -1.49 6.98 -9.82
CA ALA A 15 -2.41 6.98 -10.96
C ALA A 15 -3.29 5.70 -11.02
N PHE A 16 -2.74 4.53 -10.67
CA PHE A 16 -3.49 3.28 -10.56
C PHE A 16 -4.33 3.21 -9.28
N LEU A 17 -3.80 3.69 -8.14
CA LEU A 17 -4.55 3.77 -6.87
C LEU A 17 -5.82 4.63 -6.98
N GLN A 18 -5.81 5.71 -7.78
CA GLN A 18 -7.02 6.49 -8.03
C GLN A 18 -8.14 5.67 -8.72
N ALA A 19 -7.80 4.72 -9.61
CA ALA A 19 -8.82 3.82 -10.17
C ALA A 19 -9.34 2.83 -9.13
N LEU A 20 -8.45 2.33 -8.27
CA LEU A 20 -8.79 1.40 -7.20
C LEU A 20 -9.73 2.05 -6.18
N ARG A 21 -9.41 3.26 -5.70
CA ARG A 21 -10.23 4.05 -4.77
C ARG A 21 -11.61 4.38 -5.33
N LYS A 22 -11.75 4.48 -6.66
CA LYS A 22 -13.03 4.67 -7.36
C LYS A 22 -13.81 3.38 -7.58
N GLY A 23 -13.36 2.25 -7.03
CA GLY A 23 -14.06 0.97 -7.09
C GLY A 23 -14.07 0.31 -8.48
N LYS A 24 -13.14 0.68 -9.38
CA LYS A 24 -13.09 0.06 -10.71
C LYS A 24 -12.65 -1.39 -10.61
N LYS A 25 -13.40 -2.30 -11.26
CA LYS A 25 -13.11 -3.74 -11.27
C LYS A 25 -11.73 -4.05 -11.86
N GLU A 26 -11.35 -3.39 -12.95
CA GLU A 26 -10.05 -3.54 -13.61
C GLU A 26 -9.16 -2.33 -13.33
N TRP A 27 -9.00 -1.97 -12.06
CA TRP A 27 -8.24 -0.77 -11.68
C TRP A 27 -6.78 -0.80 -12.15
N TRP A 28 -6.23 -1.99 -12.38
CA TRP A 28 -4.86 -2.26 -12.85
C TRP A 28 -4.67 -2.11 -14.36
N ARG A 29 -5.74 -1.81 -15.11
CA ARG A 29 -5.76 -1.66 -16.57
C ARG A 29 -6.37 -0.31 -16.94
N MET A 30 -5.74 0.42 -17.85
CA MET A 30 -6.32 1.63 -18.44
C MET A 30 -5.70 1.97 -19.79
N ASN A 31 -6.35 2.87 -20.54
CA ASN A 31 -5.76 3.43 -21.75
C ASN A 31 -4.53 4.30 -21.41
N MET A 32 -3.54 4.30 -22.29
CA MET A 32 -2.30 5.05 -22.10
C MET A 32 -2.55 6.56 -21.95
N SER A 33 -3.54 7.10 -22.67
CA SER A 33 -3.97 8.50 -22.53
C SER A 33 -4.52 8.79 -21.12
N VAL A 34 -5.24 7.84 -20.54
CA VAL A 34 -5.77 7.97 -19.16
C VAL A 34 -4.63 7.93 -18.15
N LEU A 35 -3.66 7.03 -18.32
CA LEU A 35 -2.47 7.01 -17.45
C LEU A 35 -1.71 8.34 -17.55
N ASN A 36 -1.44 8.83 -18.76
CA ASN A 36 -0.75 10.11 -18.96
C ASN A 36 -1.48 11.27 -18.26
N ASN A 37 -2.78 11.39 -18.51
CA ASN A 37 -3.59 12.48 -17.97
C ASN A 37 -3.63 12.44 -16.45
N ARG A 38 -3.72 11.25 -15.84
CA ARG A 38 -3.67 11.10 -14.38
C ARG A 38 -2.32 11.49 -13.82
N MET A 39 -1.22 11.07 -14.44
CA MET A 39 0.12 11.45 -13.99
C MET A 39 0.33 12.98 -14.07
N ILE A 40 -0.16 13.63 -15.13
CA ILE A 40 -0.13 15.09 -15.27
C ILE A 40 -0.98 15.76 -14.17
N GLN A 41 -2.18 15.24 -13.91
CA GLN A 41 -3.08 15.75 -12.86
C GLN A 41 -2.49 15.61 -11.45
N ILE A 42 -1.74 14.54 -11.19
CA ILE A 42 -1.09 14.32 -9.88
C ILE A 42 0.11 15.26 -9.74
N ASN A 43 1.05 15.24 -10.69
CA ASN A 43 2.21 16.14 -10.69
C ASN A 43 2.85 16.21 -12.08
N ARG A 44 2.60 17.31 -12.81
CA ARG A 44 3.12 17.55 -14.16
C ARG A 44 4.66 17.58 -14.21
N ASP A 45 5.31 18.22 -13.24
CA ASP A 45 6.77 18.38 -13.26
C ASP A 45 7.48 17.05 -13.01
N VAL A 46 6.96 16.23 -12.10
CA VAL A 46 7.47 14.88 -11.85
C VAL A 46 7.20 13.97 -13.04
N ARG A 47 6.02 14.07 -13.68
CA ARG A 47 5.72 13.35 -14.94
C ARG A 47 6.77 13.67 -16.00
N ASN A 48 7.05 14.96 -16.20
CA ASN A 48 8.03 15.41 -17.19
C ASN A 48 9.45 14.99 -16.82
N LYS A 49 9.79 14.89 -15.53
CA LYS A 49 11.08 14.35 -15.09
C LYS A 49 11.22 12.84 -15.35
N ILE A 50 10.14 12.07 -15.19
CA ILE A 50 10.14 10.61 -15.36
C ILE A 50 10.17 10.22 -16.84
N ILE A 51 9.37 10.90 -17.67
CA ILE A 51 9.17 10.53 -19.08
C ILE A 51 10.00 11.41 -20.02
N GLY A 52 10.32 12.64 -19.62
CA GLY A 52 10.96 13.63 -20.49
C GLY A 52 10.07 13.98 -21.68
N ASP A 53 10.73 14.23 -22.80
CA ASP A 53 10.12 14.48 -24.11
C ASP A 53 9.81 13.17 -24.87
N GLN A 54 9.99 12.01 -24.23
CA GLN A 54 9.74 10.72 -24.86
C GLN A 54 8.24 10.48 -25.07
N ASN A 55 7.93 9.71 -26.11
CA ASN A 55 6.59 9.18 -26.29
C ASN A 55 6.24 8.28 -25.10
N ILE A 56 5.13 8.57 -24.41
CA ILE A 56 4.70 7.81 -23.22
C ILE A 56 4.51 6.32 -23.52
N VAL A 57 4.08 5.95 -24.72
CA VAL A 57 3.93 4.54 -25.12
C VAL A 57 5.29 3.85 -25.13
N HIS A 58 6.29 4.49 -25.73
CA HIS A 58 7.64 3.98 -25.79
C HIS A 58 8.26 3.88 -24.39
N TRP A 59 8.11 4.94 -23.57
CA TRP A 59 8.57 4.91 -22.18
C TRP A 59 7.94 3.75 -21.40
N ALA A 60 6.62 3.54 -21.54
CA ALA A 60 5.90 2.50 -20.81
C ALA A 60 6.32 1.08 -21.24
N GLN A 61 6.66 0.87 -22.51
CA GLN A 61 7.17 -0.41 -23.02
C GLN A 61 8.53 -0.79 -22.41
N LEU A 62 9.31 0.20 -21.96
CA LEU A 62 10.60 -0.03 -21.33
C LEU A 62 10.50 -0.32 -19.83
N GLN A 63 9.31 -0.25 -19.24
CA GLN A 63 9.14 -0.45 -17.80
C GLN A 63 8.85 -1.92 -17.48
N PRO A 64 9.63 -2.56 -16.60
CA PRO A 64 9.46 -3.98 -16.28
C PRO A 64 8.14 -4.26 -15.54
N TYR A 65 7.53 -3.24 -14.93
CA TYR A 65 6.29 -3.35 -14.17
C TYR A 65 5.02 -3.05 -14.98
N LEU A 66 5.15 -2.75 -16.29
CA LEU A 66 4.03 -2.47 -17.18
C LEU A 66 4.01 -3.44 -18.37
N LYS A 67 2.82 -3.94 -18.71
CA LYS A 67 2.53 -4.59 -19.98
C LYS A 67 1.80 -3.59 -20.86
N VAL A 68 2.29 -3.38 -22.08
CA VAL A 68 1.69 -2.45 -23.05
C VAL A 68 1.17 -3.24 -24.25
N GLU A 69 -0.10 -3.06 -24.58
CA GLU A 69 -0.74 -3.64 -25.76
C GLU A 69 -1.17 -2.52 -26.70
N THR A 70 -0.64 -2.50 -27.92
CA THR A 70 -1.01 -1.53 -28.96
C THR A 70 -2.06 -2.13 -29.88
N GLY A 71 -3.19 -1.44 -30.06
CA GLY A 71 -4.22 -1.83 -31.01
C GLY A 71 -4.75 -0.63 -31.81
N GLU A 72 -5.72 -0.89 -32.69
CA GLU A 72 -6.32 0.13 -33.57
C GLU A 72 -6.98 1.29 -32.80
N LEU A 73 -7.46 1.03 -31.58
CA LEU A 73 -8.11 2.01 -30.70
C LEU A 73 -7.13 2.71 -29.74
N GLY A 74 -5.83 2.50 -29.91
CA GLY A 74 -4.76 3.07 -29.09
C GLY A 74 -4.03 2.05 -28.22
N ALA A 75 -3.13 2.56 -27.37
CA ALA A 75 -2.33 1.74 -26.46
C ALA A 75 -3.05 1.54 -25.11
N THR A 76 -3.16 0.30 -24.68
CA THR A 76 -3.59 -0.09 -23.34
C THR A 76 -2.36 -0.39 -22.49
N VAL A 77 -2.42 0.02 -21.22
CA VAL A 77 -1.38 -0.29 -20.24
C VAL A 77 -1.98 -1.07 -19.07
N GLU A 78 -1.28 -2.12 -18.68
CA GLU A 78 -1.59 -2.97 -17.54
C GLU A 78 -0.41 -3.05 -16.60
N LEU A 79 -0.67 -3.03 -15.30
CA LEU A 79 0.35 -3.48 -14.34
C LEU A 79 0.53 -4.99 -14.48
N ILE A 80 1.77 -5.48 -14.35
CA ILE A 80 2.01 -6.92 -14.19
C ILE A 80 1.58 -7.39 -12.80
N ASP A 81 1.34 -8.69 -12.60
CA ASP A 81 0.79 -9.21 -11.34
C ASP A 81 1.65 -8.88 -10.11
N ASP A 82 2.98 -8.86 -10.24
CA ASP A 82 3.88 -8.49 -9.15
C ASP A 82 3.75 -7.01 -8.77
N ALA A 83 3.60 -6.13 -9.77
CA ALA A 83 3.36 -4.71 -9.58
C ALA A 83 1.94 -4.43 -9.05
N ARG A 84 0.94 -5.25 -9.46
CA ARG A 84 -0.41 -5.21 -8.89
C ARG A 84 -0.37 -5.56 -7.42
N ARG A 85 0.30 -6.65 -7.06
CA ARG A 85 0.54 -7.05 -5.67
C ARG A 85 1.27 -5.96 -4.92
N GLU A 86 2.33 -5.38 -5.48
CA GLU A 86 3.06 -4.28 -4.84
C GLU A 86 2.18 -3.05 -4.53
N ILE A 87 1.22 -2.70 -5.40
CA ILE A 87 0.32 -1.55 -5.20
C ILE A 87 -0.83 -1.91 -4.26
N VAL A 88 -1.35 -3.13 -4.37
CA VAL A 88 -2.41 -3.63 -3.49
C VAL A 88 -1.86 -3.82 -2.10
N ASP A 89 -0.72 -4.50 -1.90
CA ASP A 89 -0.07 -4.76 -0.61
C ASP A 89 0.37 -3.46 0.08
N ASP A 90 0.75 -2.44 -0.69
CA ASP A 90 1.04 -1.09 -0.17
C ASP A 90 -0.25 -0.30 0.20
N GLY A 91 -1.41 -0.74 -0.30
CA GLY A 91 -2.75 -0.31 0.14
C GLY A 91 -3.47 -1.29 1.10
N ASP A 92 -2.95 -2.50 1.26
CA ASP A 92 -3.42 -3.65 2.05
C ASP A 92 -2.48 -3.91 3.23
N TYR A 93 -1.70 -2.91 3.69
CA TYR A 93 -1.00 -2.99 4.98
C TYR A 93 -1.96 -3.42 6.10
N ALA A 94 -3.26 -3.12 6.00
CA ALA A 94 -4.25 -3.62 6.95
C ALA A 94 -4.39 -5.17 7.04
N ARG A 95 -3.88 -5.97 6.10
CA ARG A 95 -4.04 -7.45 6.10
C ARG A 95 -2.99 -8.22 6.89
N LEU A 96 -1.82 -7.63 7.16
CA LEU A 96 -0.70 -8.34 7.80
C LEU A 96 -0.67 -8.22 9.33
N TYR A 97 -1.66 -7.57 9.94
CA TYR A 97 -1.52 -7.00 11.29
C TYR A 97 -2.60 -7.44 12.28
N ARG A 98 -2.22 -8.40 13.14
CA ARG A 98 -2.90 -8.92 14.35
C ARG A 98 -4.43 -8.77 14.39
N GLY A 99 -5.13 -9.25 13.36
CA GLY A 99 -6.58 -9.52 13.37
C GLY A 99 -7.54 -8.34 13.62
N GLN A 100 -7.05 -7.15 13.99
CA GLN A 100 -7.85 -6.01 14.41
C GLN A 100 -7.31 -4.69 13.84
N ARG A 101 -8.23 -3.85 13.39
CA ARG A 101 -7.98 -2.48 12.88
C ARG A 101 -8.78 -1.48 13.70
N ILE A 102 -8.22 -0.29 13.93
CA ILE A 102 -8.98 0.83 14.47
C ILE A 102 -10.12 1.16 13.52
N ARG A 103 -11.31 1.47 14.04
CA ARG A 103 -12.48 1.87 13.26
C ARG A 103 -12.08 2.97 12.27
N GLY A 104 -12.45 2.79 11.00
CA GLY A 104 -11.83 3.55 9.90
C GLY A 104 -12.06 5.05 9.95
N ASP A 105 -13.20 5.49 10.49
CA ASP A 105 -13.54 6.90 10.69
C ASP A 105 -12.72 7.54 11.83
N LEU A 106 -12.53 6.85 12.95
CA LEU A 106 -11.65 7.27 14.05
C LEU A 106 -10.19 7.37 13.58
N TRP A 107 -9.70 6.35 12.86
CA TRP A 107 -8.36 6.37 12.27
C TRP A 107 -8.18 7.57 11.35
N SER A 108 -9.14 7.80 10.46
CA SER A 108 -9.07 8.91 9.49
C SER A 108 -9.14 10.26 10.17
N ALA A 109 -9.94 10.40 11.23
CA ALA A 109 -10.03 11.63 12.02
C ALA A 109 -8.70 11.98 12.69
N VAL A 110 -8.06 11.01 13.34
CA VAL A 110 -6.77 11.21 14.03
C VAL A 110 -5.64 11.45 13.05
N MET A 111 -5.60 10.70 11.94
CA MET A 111 -4.54 10.78 10.93
C MET A 111 -4.72 11.95 9.94
N ASN A 112 -5.78 12.74 10.07
CA ASN A 112 -6.03 13.86 9.17
C ASN A 112 -4.95 14.94 9.32
N LYS A 113 -4.27 15.25 8.21
CA LYS A 113 -3.22 16.28 8.15
C LYS A 113 -3.75 17.67 7.83
N ASP A 114 -5.01 17.78 7.46
CA ASP A 114 -5.63 19.06 7.16
C ASP A 114 -5.92 19.81 8.48
N SER A 115 -5.22 20.94 8.67
CA SER A 115 -5.39 21.79 9.84
C SER A 115 -6.78 22.41 9.91
N GLU A 116 -7.43 22.66 8.77
CA GLU A 116 -8.73 23.32 8.68
C GLU A 116 -9.90 22.35 8.93
N VAL A 117 -9.67 21.04 8.79
CA VAL A 117 -10.73 20.02 8.90
C VAL A 117 -10.67 19.30 10.24
N SER A 118 -11.46 19.74 11.20
CA SER A 118 -11.63 19.05 12.50
C SER A 118 -12.75 18.03 12.44
N HIS A 119 -12.61 16.92 13.18
CA HIS A 119 -13.62 15.88 13.29
C HIS A 119 -14.18 15.87 14.71
N CYS A 120 -15.49 15.67 14.82
CA CYS A 120 -16.25 15.69 16.05
C CYS A 120 -16.86 14.31 16.29
N TRP A 121 -16.85 13.90 17.54
CA TRP A 121 -17.49 12.69 18.05
C TRP A 121 -18.84 13.04 18.68
N ASP A 122 -19.90 12.39 18.20
CA ASP A 122 -21.24 12.49 18.79
C ASP A 122 -21.92 11.12 18.77
N ARG A 123 -22.24 10.58 19.95
CA ARG A 123 -23.05 9.36 20.16
C ARG A 123 -22.68 8.18 19.26
N GLY A 124 -21.39 7.90 19.09
CA GLY A 124 -20.94 6.76 18.28
C GLY A 124 -20.61 7.10 16.83
N VAL A 125 -20.75 8.36 16.41
CA VAL A 125 -20.54 8.83 15.03
C VAL A 125 -19.41 9.84 14.98
N VAL A 126 -18.50 9.65 14.03
CA VAL A 126 -17.48 10.62 13.65
C VAL A 126 -18.00 11.44 12.48
N SER A 127 -17.96 12.77 12.60
CA SER A 127 -18.35 13.69 11.53
C SER A 127 -17.38 14.88 11.46
N GLN A 128 -17.37 15.63 10.37
CA GLN A 128 -16.61 16.88 10.32
C GLN A 128 -17.30 17.92 11.21
N CYS A 129 -16.52 18.58 12.08
CA CYS A 129 -17.01 19.66 12.92
C CYS A 129 -17.50 20.82 12.07
N ARG A 130 -18.74 21.24 12.31
CA ARG A 130 -19.38 22.46 11.79
C ARG A 130 -19.61 23.44 12.94
N SER A 131 -19.88 24.69 12.61
CA SER A 131 -20.10 25.77 13.59
C SER A 131 -21.25 25.49 14.58
N ASP A 132 -22.15 24.58 14.23
CA ASP A 132 -23.32 24.13 14.99
C ASP A 132 -23.16 22.72 15.58
N SER A 133 -21.97 22.11 15.46
CA SER A 133 -21.74 20.76 15.97
C SER A 133 -21.71 20.72 17.49
N THR A 134 -22.54 19.84 18.07
CA THR A 134 -22.58 19.55 19.51
C THR A 134 -21.57 18.50 19.95
N GLY A 135 -20.88 17.86 19.00
CA GLY A 135 -19.91 16.81 19.26
C GLY A 135 -18.58 17.34 19.77
N LEU A 136 -17.87 16.52 20.55
CA LEU A 136 -16.54 16.86 21.06
C LEU A 136 -15.49 16.65 19.98
N VAL A 137 -14.53 17.56 19.90
CA VAL A 137 -13.48 17.51 18.87
C VAL A 137 -12.51 16.37 19.17
N LEU A 138 -12.36 15.45 18.22
CA LEU A 138 -11.42 14.35 18.29
C LEU A 138 -9.97 14.84 18.19
N PRO A 139 -9.01 14.13 18.80
CA PRO A 139 -7.61 14.50 18.74
C PRO A 139 -7.09 14.32 17.31
N LYS A 140 -6.15 15.18 16.91
CA LYS A 140 -5.40 15.04 15.66
C LYS A 140 -3.95 14.72 15.98
N LEU A 141 -3.36 13.82 15.20
CA LEU A 141 -1.94 13.54 15.28
C LEU A 141 -1.16 14.68 14.61
N SER A 142 -0.38 15.42 15.40
CA SER A 142 0.45 16.50 14.85
C SER A 142 1.63 15.96 14.03
N GLU A 143 2.22 16.81 13.18
CA GLU A 143 3.45 16.44 12.47
C GLU A 143 4.62 16.20 13.44
N GLU A 144 4.64 16.91 14.57
CA GLU A 144 5.63 16.74 15.62
C GLU A 144 5.48 15.39 16.33
N ASP A 145 4.24 14.97 16.62
CA ASP A 145 3.96 13.65 17.18
C ASP A 145 4.40 12.54 16.22
N LEU A 146 4.07 12.68 14.94
CA LEU A 146 4.48 11.72 13.93
C LEU A 146 6.01 11.66 13.80
N ARG A 147 6.71 12.80 13.90
CA ARG A 147 8.19 12.85 13.93
C ARG A 147 8.74 12.12 15.14
N ARG A 148 8.17 12.38 16.32
CA ARG A 148 8.54 11.74 17.58
C ARG A 148 8.36 10.23 17.49
N PHE A 149 7.19 9.76 17.06
CA PHE A 149 6.91 8.32 16.93
C PHE A 149 7.87 7.61 15.99
N ARG A 150 8.28 8.25 14.89
CA ARG A 150 9.26 7.68 13.98
C ARG A 150 10.66 7.58 14.58
N ARG A 151 11.09 8.56 15.37
CA ARG A 151 12.36 8.49 16.11
C ARG A 151 12.30 7.37 17.14
N GLU A 152 11.25 7.32 17.95
CA GLU A 152 11.05 6.26 18.94
C GLU A 152 11.06 4.87 18.29
N PHE A 153 10.45 4.73 17.10
CA PHE A 153 10.48 3.49 16.35
C PHE A 153 11.88 3.18 15.77
N ALA A 154 12.59 4.19 15.26
CA ALA A 154 13.95 4.01 14.78
C ALA A 154 14.93 3.60 15.90
N ASP A 155 14.74 4.13 17.11
CA ASP A 155 15.52 3.79 18.29
C ASP A 155 15.32 2.32 18.72
N GLN A 156 14.17 1.71 18.38
CA GLN A 156 13.88 0.29 18.59
C GLN A 156 14.52 -0.62 17.52
N HIS A 157 15.01 -0.05 16.43
CA HIS A 157 15.63 -0.78 15.30
C HIS A 157 16.99 -0.19 14.89
N PRO A 158 17.96 -0.07 15.82
CA PRO A 158 19.25 0.56 15.55
C PRO A 158 20.05 -0.18 14.45
N GLU A 159 19.80 -1.48 14.27
CA GLU A 159 20.48 -2.34 13.30
C GLU A 159 20.06 -2.09 11.84
N ARG A 160 19.00 -1.30 11.59
CA ARG A 160 18.33 -1.20 10.28
C ARG A 160 18.53 0.12 9.54
N SER A 161 19.33 1.05 10.07
CA SER A 161 19.67 2.35 9.45
C SER A 161 18.50 3.01 8.70
N ILE A 162 17.43 3.32 9.44
CA ILE A 162 16.22 3.95 8.90
C ILE A 162 16.15 5.46 9.15
N GLN A 163 17.29 6.08 9.47
CA GLN A 163 17.38 7.51 9.78
C GLN A 163 16.84 8.38 8.65
N LYS A 164 17.14 8.01 7.39
CA LYS A 164 16.64 8.72 6.22
C LYS A 164 15.10 8.73 6.12
N TRP A 165 14.44 7.68 6.60
CA TRP A 165 12.98 7.63 6.66
C TRP A 165 12.40 8.55 7.74
N VAL A 166 13.09 8.65 8.88
CA VAL A 166 12.74 9.59 9.96
C VAL A 166 12.79 11.03 9.46
N ASP A 167 13.83 11.38 8.70
CA ASP A 167 14.10 12.76 8.27
C ASP A 167 13.29 13.20 7.04
N ASP A 168 13.19 12.35 6.01
CA ASP A 168 12.60 12.75 4.71
C ASP A 168 11.09 12.48 4.59
N TYR A 169 10.51 11.80 5.58
CA TYR A 169 9.09 11.43 5.63
C TYR A 169 8.54 10.54 4.52
N ARG A 170 9.40 10.09 3.61
CA ARG A 170 8.98 9.22 2.51
C ARG A 170 9.01 7.78 2.96
N TYR A 171 7.86 7.15 2.87
CA TYR A 171 7.67 5.74 3.19
C TYR A 171 8.56 4.79 2.37
N VAL A 172 9.04 5.25 1.20
CA VAL A 172 9.99 4.52 0.35
C VAL A 172 11.33 4.23 1.05
N TYR A 173 11.69 5.03 2.06
CA TYR A 173 12.92 4.85 2.82
C TYR A 173 12.76 3.89 4.00
N LEU A 174 11.53 3.46 4.33
CA LEU A 174 11.30 2.44 5.34
C LEU A 174 11.52 1.06 4.72
N LEU A 175 12.42 0.26 5.32
CA LEU A 175 12.71 -1.11 4.91
C LEU A 175 11.43 -1.95 4.92
N ARG A 176 11.23 -2.77 3.89
CA ARG A 176 9.97 -3.51 3.68
C ARG A 176 9.65 -4.44 4.84
N GLU A 177 10.69 -5.04 5.40
CA GLU A 177 10.63 -6.04 6.46
C GLU A 177 10.04 -5.49 7.76
N ILE A 178 10.19 -4.18 8.04
CA ILE A 178 9.72 -3.54 9.28
C ILE A 178 8.53 -2.61 9.08
N ARG A 179 8.05 -2.45 7.85
CA ARG A 179 6.85 -1.62 7.58
C ARG A 179 5.66 -2.01 8.43
N GLY A 180 5.57 -3.31 8.70
CA GLY A 180 4.52 -3.84 9.53
C GLY A 180 4.65 -3.57 11.00
N GLU A 181 5.85 -3.74 11.51
CA GLU A 181 6.19 -3.39 12.88
C GLU A 181 5.91 -1.89 13.10
N TRP A 182 6.26 -1.04 12.12
CA TRP A 182 5.92 0.39 12.15
C TRP A 182 4.42 0.64 12.18
N TYR A 183 3.64 -0.05 11.35
CA TYR A 183 2.19 0.17 11.31
C TYR A 183 1.52 -0.29 12.61
N GLU A 184 1.93 -1.43 13.18
CA GLU A 184 1.48 -1.90 14.48
C GLU A 184 1.84 -0.91 15.59
N TYR A 185 3.07 -0.40 15.58
CA TYR A 185 3.52 0.63 16.50
C TYR A 185 2.66 1.89 16.41
N LEU A 186 2.47 2.41 15.19
CA LEU A 186 1.66 3.60 14.97
C LEU A 186 0.19 3.38 15.36
N LYS A 187 -0.36 2.20 15.06
CA LYS A 187 -1.71 1.80 15.49
C LYS A 187 -1.83 1.79 17.01
N SER A 188 -0.85 1.25 17.73
CA SER A 188 -0.82 1.30 19.19
C SER A 188 -0.84 2.75 19.69
N LYS A 189 0.00 3.63 19.13
CA LYS A 189 0.02 5.04 19.53
C LYS A 189 -1.30 5.77 19.27
N VAL A 190 -1.92 5.53 18.12
CA VAL A 190 -3.23 6.12 17.79
C VAL A 190 -4.32 5.59 18.73
N PHE A 191 -4.28 4.30 19.06
CA PHE A 191 -5.19 3.70 20.03
C PHE A 191 -5.03 4.32 21.42
N ASP A 192 -3.80 4.52 21.89
CA ASP A 192 -3.50 5.15 23.17
C ASP A 192 -4.02 6.60 23.21
N ILE A 193 -3.82 7.37 22.13
CA ILE A 193 -4.34 8.74 21.98
C ILE A 193 -5.87 8.76 22.09
N LEU A 194 -6.55 7.85 21.38
CA LEU A 194 -8.00 7.78 21.38
C LEU A 194 -8.55 7.39 22.76
N ASN A 195 -7.97 6.37 23.41
CA ASN A 195 -8.38 5.96 24.75
C ASN A 195 -8.22 7.10 25.75
N HIS A 196 -7.05 7.75 25.75
CA HIS A 196 -6.81 8.87 26.65
C HIS A 196 -7.82 9.99 26.44
N TRP A 197 -8.12 10.34 25.20
CA TRP A 197 -9.13 11.33 24.89
C TRP A 197 -10.55 10.93 25.35
N PHE A 198 -10.94 9.66 25.17
CA PHE A 198 -12.24 9.17 25.67
C PHE A 198 -12.31 9.23 27.21
N GLU A 199 -11.24 8.85 27.89
CA GLU A 199 -11.11 8.93 29.35
C GLU A 199 -11.20 10.37 29.86
N GLU A 200 -10.44 11.30 29.27
CA GLU A 200 -10.43 12.73 29.64
C GLU A 200 -11.81 13.39 29.49
N ASN A 201 -12.59 12.94 28.49
CA ASN A 201 -13.94 13.46 28.24
C ASN A 201 -15.03 12.66 28.98
N ALA A 202 -14.66 11.70 29.83
CA ALA A 202 -15.57 10.83 30.58
C ALA A 202 -16.62 10.13 29.67
N ILE A 203 -16.18 9.65 28.50
CA ILE A 203 -16.99 8.93 27.52
C ILE A 203 -16.49 7.50 27.41
N ASP A 204 -17.41 6.53 27.42
CA ASP A 204 -17.06 5.15 27.12
C ASP A 204 -16.60 5.02 25.66
N PRO A 205 -15.42 4.45 25.39
CA PRO A 205 -14.97 4.21 24.03
C PRO A 205 -15.95 3.27 23.32
N PRO A 206 -16.16 3.43 22.00
CA PRO A 206 -17.12 2.61 21.27
C PRO A 206 -16.69 1.14 21.27
N LYS A 207 -17.64 0.22 21.43
CA LYS A 207 -17.38 -1.23 21.50
C LYS A 207 -16.71 -1.79 20.24
N ASP A 208 -16.88 -1.10 19.11
CA ASP A 208 -16.30 -1.41 17.82
C ASP A 208 -15.06 -0.55 17.49
N MET A 209 -14.43 0.09 18.49
CA MET A 209 -13.21 0.87 18.31
C MET A 209 -12.12 0.05 17.61
N LEU A 210 -12.03 -1.24 17.94
CA LEU A 210 -11.27 -2.23 17.20
C LEU A 210 -12.23 -3.12 16.43
N THR A 211 -12.16 -3.06 15.10
CA THR A 211 -12.94 -3.95 14.23
C THR A 211 -12.06 -5.12 13.80
N PRO A 212 -12.57 -6.35 13.76
CA PRO A 212 -11.83 -7.45 13.17
C PRO A 212 -11.57 -7.14 11.69
N ILE A 213 -10.39 -7.51 11.22
CA ILE A 213 -10.13 -7.54 9.78
C ILE A 213 -11.03 -8.64 9.24
N ALA A 214 -12.10 -8.28 8.52
CA ALA A 214 -12.95 -9.28 7.91
C ALA A 214 -12.09 -10.16 7.01
N ASP A 215 -12.02 -11.46 7.31
CA ASP A 215 -11.42 -12.44 6.43
C ASP A 215 -12.09 -12.31 5.08
N ARG A 216 -11.35 -11.80 4.09
CA ARG A 216 -11.74 -11.97 2.70
C ARG A 216 -11.84 -13.47 2.53
N LYS A 217 -13.05 -14.01 2.26
CA LYS A 217 -13.24 -15.40 1.82
C LYS A 217 -12.07 -15.72 0.89
N GLU A 218 -11.20 -16.63 1.32
CA GLU A 218 -10.05 -17.07 0.54
C GLU A 218 -10.56 -17.45 -0.85
N THR A 219 -10.36 -16.57 -1.82
CA THR A 219 -10.52 -16.96 -3.22
C THR A 219 -9.39 -17.94 -3.46
N LYS A 220 -9.72 -19.19 -3.80
CA LYS A 220 -8.79 -20.32 -4.09
C LYS A 220 -7.49 -19.92 -4.85
N ASN A 221 -7.52 -18.83 -5.61
CA ASN A 221 -6.38 -18.23 -6.28
C ASN A 221 -5.24 -17.73 -5.35
N SER A 222 -5.53 -17.27 -4.12
CA SER A 222 -4.47 -16.85 -3.18
C SER A 222 -3.68 -18.04 -2.65
N SER A 223 -4.34 -19.16 -2.36
CA SER A 223 -3.71 -20.41 -1.91
C SER A 223 -2.75 -20.97 -2.98
N LEU A 224 -3.11 -20.85 -4.26
CA LEU A 224 -2.27 -21.24 -5.39
C LEU A 224 -1.06 -20.32 -5.58
N SER A 225 -1.23 -19.01 -5.39
CA SER A 225 -0.10 -18.07 -5.44
C SER A 225 0.88 -18.34 -4.30
N PHE A 226 0.37 -18.52 -3.08
CA PHE A 226 1.17 -18.85 -1.91
C PHE A 226 1.94 -20.16 -2.08
N ALA A 227 1.28 -21.20 -2.61
CA ALA A 227 1.93 -22.48 -2.93
C ALA A 227 3.03 -22.33 -3.98
N ARG A 228 2.83 -21.49 -5.01
CA ARG A 228 3.83 -21.20 -6.04
C ARG A 228 5.03 -20.44 -5.50
N ASP A 229 4.79 -19.43 -4.67
CA ASP A 229 5.86 -18.62 -4.08
C ASP A 229 6.71 -19.47 -3.12
N LYS A 230 6.08 -20.35 -2.33
CA LYS A 230 6.79 -21.33 -1.51
C LYS A 230 7.57 -22.35 -2.33
N LEU A 231 7.00 -22.84 -3.43
CA LEU A 231 7.68 -23.81 -4.31
C LEU A 231 8.89 -23.18 -5.00
N ARG A 232 8.82 -21.90 -5.40
CA ARG A 232 10.00 -21.14 -5.89
C ARG A 232 11.07 -21.01 -4.82
N SER A 233 10.71 -20.60 -3.61
CA SER A 233 11.68 -20.50 -2.50
C SER A 233 12.33 -21.85 -2.17
N LEU A 234 11.61 -22.96 -2.30
CA LEU A 234 12.16 -24.30 -2.13
C LEU A 234 13.14 -24.67 -3.26
N ILE A 235 12.82 -24.33 -4.51
CA ILE A 235 13.72 -24.53 -5.65
C ILE A 235 15.00 -23.71 -5.50
N ASP A 236 14.90 -22.45 -5.05
CA ASP A 236 16.04 -21.54 -4.91
C ASP A 236 17.06 -21.98 -3.86
N VAL A 237 16.65 -22.78 -2.87
CA VAL A 237 17.51 -23.29 -1.78
C VAL A 237 17.83 -24.78 -1.86
N ALA A 238 17.19 -25.49 -2.79
CA ALA A 238 17.38 -26.93 -2.97
C ALA A 238 18.75 -27.22 -3.61
N THR A 239 19.39 -28.27 -3.14
CA THR A 239 20.62 -28.82 -3.71
C THR A 239 20.33 -29.52 -5.05
N GLU A 240 21.38 -29.74 -5.85
CA GLU A 240 21.27 -30.47 -7.13
C GLU A 240 20.65 -31.87 -6.94
N GLN A 241 21.02 -32.55 -5.84
CA GLN A 241 20.47 -33.86 -5.50
C GLN A 241 18.98 -33.77 -5.17
N GLU A 242 18.53 -32.74 -4.46
CA GLU A 242 17.10 -32.55 -4.15
C GLU A 242 16.30 -32.13 -5.39
N LEU A 243 16.84 -31.29 -6.25
CA LEU A 243 16.21 -30.88 -7.51
C LEU A 243 16.01 -32.07 -8.46
N SER A 244 16.97 -33.00 -8.51
CA SER A 244 16.86 -34.21 -9.35
C SER A 244 15.79 -35.21 -8.86
N MET A 245 15.33 -35.09 -7.62
CA MET A 245 14.23 -35.88 -7.08
C MET A 245 12.85 -35.26 -7.31
N ILE A 246 12.77 -34.02 -7.80
CA ILE A 246 11.49 -33.35 -8.06
C ILE A 246 10.82 -33.96 -9.29
N MET A 247 9.70 -34.64 -9.05
CA MET A 247 8.88 -35.20 -10.11
C MET A 247 7.96 -34.12 -10.70
N ILE A 248 8.24 -33.70 -11.93
CA ILE A 248 7.40 -32.75 -12.67
C ILE A 248 6.53 -33.52 -13.67
N PRO A 249 5.19 -33.38 -13.63
CA PRO A 249 4.32 -34.03 -14.61
C PRO A 249 4.65 -33.60 -16.05
N ALA A 250 4.75 -34.56 -16.97
CA ALA A 250 5.10 -34.29 -18.37
C ALA A 250 4.17 -33.27 -19.06
N GLY A 251 2.88 -33.26 -18.71
CA GLY A 251 1.92 -32.27 -19.22
C GLY A 251 2.14 -30.85 -18.70
N LEU A 252 2.87 -30.65 -17.60
CA LEU A 252 3.29 -29.33 -17.14
C LEU A 252 4.50 -28.86 -17.94
N VAL A 253 5.47 -29.75 -18.15
CA VAL A 253 6.67 -29.51 -18.96
C VAL A 253 6.30 -29.10 -20.39
N ALA A 254 5.40 -29.86 -21.02
CA ALA A 254 4.92 -29.57 -22.37
C ALA A 254 4.30 -28.16 -22.48
N ARG A 255 3.53 -27.71 -21.49
CA ARG A 255 2.90 -26.37 -21.49
C ARG A 255 3.87 -25.22 -21.29
N VAL A 256 5.00 -25.46 -20.63
CA VAL A 256 6.04 -24.44 -20.46
C VAL A 256 6.84 -24.31 -21.75
N TRP A 257 7.27 -25.42 -22.36
CA TRP A 257 8.10 -25.41 -23.58
C TRP A 257 7.34 -25.21 -24.89
N SER A 258 6.01 -25.22 -24.90
CA SER A 258 5.21 -24.83 -26.08
C SER A 258 4.77 -23.36 -26.08
N ASN A 259 5.17 -22.60 -25.05
CA ASN A 259 4.98 -21.14 -24.97
C ASN A 259 6.31 -20.36 -25.12
N GLU A 260 7.40 -21.04 -25.48
CA GLU A 260 8.64 -20.45 -26.01
C GLU A 260 8.65 -20.55 -27.54
#